data_AF-A0A498EY39-F1
#
_entry.id   AF-A0A498EY39-F1
#
_cell.length_a   1.000
_cell.length_b   1.000
_cell.length_c   1.000
_cell.angle_alpha   90.00
_cell.angle_beta   90.00
_cell.angle_gamma   90.00
#
_symmetry.space_group_name_H-M   'P 1'
#
loop_
_entity.id
_entity.type
_entity.pdbx_description
1 polymer ?
#
loop_
_entity_poly.entity_id
_entity_poly.type
_entity_poly.pdbx_seq_one_letter_code
_entity_poly.pdbx_strand_id
1 'polypeptide(L)'
;PYAGQEKRAIKALSEQEISDYLNGRGMGTSKAAELNRYPGPRHVLDEAKKLGLSAAQSAETQQAYDAMAQNAMRIGKLIVDKEAELESLYAQQKATEENTARLVKELAHLQADFRLVHLNAHLAMRRILSNQEIEMYQQVRGYGSTK
;
A
#
# COMPACT_ATOMS: atom_id res chain seq x y z
N PRO A 1 -8.88 10.15 25.53
CA PRO A 1 -8.35 10.08 24.14
C PRO A 1 -9.03 9.00 23.26
N TYR A 2 -9.53 7.89 23.81
CA TYR A 2 -10.16 6.79 23.04
C TYR A 2 -11.68 6.68 23.14
N ALA A 3 -12.34 7.60 23.87
CA ALA A 3 -13.80 7.55 24.05
C ALA A 3 -14.53 7.56 22.69
N GLY A 4 -15.48 6.63 22.53
CA GLY A 4 -16.21 6.36 21.30
C GLY A 4 -15.55 5.31 20.39
N GLN A 5 -14.25 5.04 20.55
CA GLN A 5 -13.55 4.02 19.75
C GLN A 5 -13.80 2.60 20.26
N GLU A 6 -14.20 2.43 21.53
CA GLU A 6 -14.56 1.13 22.11
C GLU A 6 -15.73 0.44 21.39
N LYS A 7 -16.51 1.20 20.60
CA LYS A 7 -17.64 0.72 19.80
C LYS A 7 -17.25 0.20 18.41
N ARG A 8 -16.01 0.39 17.98
CA ARG A 8 -15.53 -0.12 16.68
C ARG A 8 -15.56 -1.64 16.67
N ALA A 9 -15.80 -2.23 15.50
CA ALA A 9 -15.72 -3.67 15.32
C ALA A 9 -14.30 -4.17 15.67
N ILE A 10 -13.28 -3.55 15.07
CA ILE A 10 -11.85 -3.74 15.35
C ILE A 10 -11.33 -2.44 15.95
N LYS A 11 -10.88 -2.42 17.21
CA LYS A 11 -10.59 -1.13 17.88
C LYS A 11 -9.29 -0.51 17.37
N ALA A 12 -8.35 -1.34 16.94
CA ALA A 12 -7.06 -0.92 16.38
C ALA A 12 -7.17 -0.21 15.03
N LEU A 13 -8.25 -0.45 14.26
CA LEU A 13 -8.42 0.08 12.91
C LEU A 13 -9.63 1.02 12.83
N SER A 14 -9.47 2.16 12.15
CA SER A 14 -10.59 2.97 11.70
C SER A 14 -11.32 2.32 10.52
N GLU A 15 -12.56 2.76 10.26
CA GLU A 15 -13.32 2.31 9.07
C GLU A 15 -12.59 2.65 7.77
N GLN A 16 -11.88 3.78 7.74
CA GLN A 16 -11.07 4.17 6.59
C GLN A 16 -9.89 3.21 6.39
N GLU A 17 -9.18 2.83 7.45
CA GLU A 17 -8.06 1.87 7.35
C GLU A 17 -8.53 0.48 6.93
N ILE A 18 -9.68 0.02 7.45
CA ILE A 18 -10.30 -1.23 6.99
C ILE A 18 -10.61 -1.13 5.49
N SER A 19 -11.26 -0.04 5.06
CA SER A 19 -11.56 0.19 3.64
C SER A 19 -10.29 0.26 2.81
N ASP A 20 -9.23 0.91 3.30
CA ASP A 20 -7.96 1.05 2.60
C ASP A 20 -7.28 -0.30 2.39
N TYR A 21 -7.21 -1.14 3.42
CA TYR A 21 -6.69 -2.50 3.31
C TYR A 21 -7.51 -3.34 2.33
N LEU A 22 -8.83 -3.33 2.45
CA LEU A 22 -9.71 -4.13 1.58
C LEU A 22 -9.63 -3.71 0.11
N ASN A 23 -9.31 -2.44 -0.16
CA ASN A 23 -9.13 -1.92 -1.53
C ASN A 23 -7.65 -1.83 -1.94
N GLY A 24 -6.71 -2.36 -1.15
CA GLY A 24 -5.28 -2.33 -1.46
C GLY A 24 -4.70 -0.92 -1.62
N ARG A 25 -5.25 0.08 -0.91
CA ARG A 25 -4.76 1.46 -0.98
C ARG A 25 -3.46 1.59 -0.18
N GLY A 26 -2.48 2.26 -0.76
CA GLY A 26 -1.12 2.26 -0.22
C GLY A 26 -0.92 2.98 1.11
N MET A 27 -1.86 3.80 1.60
CA MET A 27 -1.79 4.44 2.93
C MET A 27 -0.44 5.12 3.26
N GLY A 28 0.28 5.61 2.24
CA GLY A 28 1.61 6.22 2.40
C GLY A 28 2.79 5.25 2.59
N THR A 29 2.57 3.93 2.50
CA THR A 29 3.62 2.89 2.59
C THR A 29 4.78 3.06 1.61
N SER A 30 4.51 3.65 0.44
CA SER A 30 5.50 3.88 -0.63
C SER A 30 6.08 5.29 -0.69
N LYS A 31 5.82 6.17 0.30
CA LYS A 31 6.37 7.54 0.31
C LYS A 31 7.90 7.58 0.17
N ALA A 32 8.60 6.60 0.74
CA ALA A 32 10.05 6.46 0.60
C ALA A 32 10.49 6.31 -0.87
N ALA A 33 9.66 5.69 -1.72
CA ALA A 33 9.92 5.55 -3.14
C ALA A 33 9.42 6.78 -3.92
N GLU A 34 8.14 7.14 -3.75
CA GLU A 34 7.50 8.26 -4.49
C GLU A 34 8.30 9.56 -4.36
N LEU A 35 8.70 9.91 -3.14
CA LEU A 35 9.40 11.18 -2.85
C LEU A 35 10.91 11.12 -3.12
N ASN A 36 11.43 9.95 -3.53
CA ASN A 36 12.83 9.78 -3.93
C ASN A 36 12.95 9.38 -5.40
N ARG A 37 12.05 9.90 -6.24
CA ARG A 37 12.09 9.77 -7.71
C ARG A 37 11.87 8.34 -8.24
N TYR A 38 11.09 7.54 -7.51
CA TYR A 38 10.54 6.28 -8.03
C TYR A 38 9.04 6.46 -8.26
N PRO A 39 8.57 6.60 -9.52
CA PRO A 39 7.16 6.87 -9.79
C PRO A 39 6.21 5.77 -9.32
N GLY A 40 5.01 6.14 -8.89
CA GLY A 40 3.93 5.20 -8.59
C GLY A 40 3.15 4.78 -9.85
N PRO A 41 2.87 3.49 -10.08
CA PRO A 41 2.31 3.01 -11.34
C PRO A 41 0.92 3.57 -11.65
N ARG A 42 0.07 3.77 -10.64
CA ARG A 42 -1.26 4.39 -10.82
C ARG A 42 -1.14 5.77 -11.45
N HIS A 43 -0.19 6.56 -10.96
CA HIS A 43 0.03 7.95 -11.37
C HIS A 43 0.74 8.02 -12.72
N VAL A 44 1.62 7.07 -13.01
CA VAL A 44 2.20 6.91 -14.35
C VAL A 44 1.11 6.62 -15.38
N LEU A 45 0.14 5.75 -15.06
CA LEU A 45 -1.01 5.48 -15.94
C LEU A 45 -1.90 6.72 -16.11
N ASP A 46 -2.20 7.44 -15.03
CA ASP A 46 -2.96 8.70 -15.09
C ASP A 46 -2.32 9.73 -16.04
N GLU A 47 -0.99 9.75 -16.09
CA GLU A 47 -0.20 10.72 -16.84
C GLU A 47 0.42 10.16 -18.12
N ALA A 48 0.03 8.96 -18.55
CA ALA A 48 0.70 8.21 -19.64
C ALA A 48 0.88 9.04 -20.92
N LYS A 49 -0.14 9.81 -21.30
CA LYS A 49 -0.09 10.71 -22.47
C LYS A 49 0.89 11.87 -22.28
N LYS A 50 0.95 12.48 -21.08
CA LYS A 50 1.87 13.59 -20.79
C LYS A 50 3.31 13.11 -20.68
N LEU A 51 3.52 11.88 -20.20
CA LEU A 51 4.82 11.23 -20.13
C LEU A 51 5.31 10.73 -21.50
N GLY A 52 4.40 10.57 -22.47
CA GLY A 52 4.74 10.06 -23.80
C GLY A 52 5.03 8.56 -23.83
N LEU A 53 4.38 7.79 -22.93
CA LEU A 53 4.62 6.34 -22.84
C LEU A 53 4.31 5.65 -24.17
N SER A 54 5.20 4.74 -24.57
CA SER A 54 4.90 3.81 -25.64
C SER A 54 3.76 2.86 -25.27
N ALA A 55 3.17 2.21 -26.27
CA ALA A 55 2.17 1.16 -26.04
C ALA A 55 2.73 0.01 -25.18
N ALA A 56 4.01 -0.34 -25.37
CA ALA A 56 4.70 -1.37 -24.58
C ALA A 56 4.85 -0.94 -23.11
N GLN A 57 5.37 0.26 -22.85
CA GLN A 57 5.50 0.76 -21.47
C GLN A 57 4.14 0.91 -20.78
N SER A 58 3.10 1.32 -21.51
CA SER A 58 1.74 1.42 -20.98
C SER A 58 1.21 0.04 -20.56
N ALA A 59 1.43 -0.99 -21.40
CA ALA A 59 1.04 -2.36 -21.08
C ALA A 59 1.83 -2.94 -19.89
N GLU A 60 3.15 -2.74 -19.84
CA GLU A 60 3.98 -3.19 -18.72
C GLU A 60 3.63 -2.46 -17.41
N THR A 61 3.30 -1.16 -17.49
CA THR A 61 2.85 -0.38 -16.34
C THR A 61 1.51 -0.89 -15.82
N GLN A 62 0.56 -1.18 -16.72
CA GLN A 62 -0.73 -1.73 -16.35
C GLN A 62 -0.57 -3.09 -15.67
N GLN A 63 0.26 -3.98 -16.21
CA GLN A 63 0.57 -5.27 -15.59
C GLN A 63 1.17 -5.12 -14.18
N ALA A 64 2.12 -4.19 -14.01
CA ALA A 64 2.72 -3.92 -12.71
C ALA A 64 1.70 -3.34 -11.71
N TYR A 65 0.80 -2.46 -12.16
CA TYR A 65 -0.29 -1.93 -11.34
C TYR A 65 -1.27 -3.03 -10.92
N ASP A 66 -1.74 -3.85 -11.86
CA ASP A 66 -2.73 -4.89 -11.60
C ASP A 66 -2.18 -5.95 -10.63
N ALA A 67 -0.93 -6.39 -10.84
CA ALA A 67 -0.25 -7.32 -9.96
C ALA A 67 -0.09 -6.74 -8.54
N MET A 68 0.27 -5.46 -8.41
CA MET A 68 0.34 -4.78 -7.12
C MET A 68 -1.04 -4.71 -6.46
N ALA A 69 -2.06 -4.24 -7.18
CA ALA A 69 -3.41 -4.05 -6.65
C ALA A 69 -4.03 -5.38 -6.15
N GLN A 70 -3.92 -6.45 -6.96
CA GLN A 70 -4.42 -7.77 -6.59
C GLN A 70 -3.74 -8.31 -5.33
N ASN A 71 -2.42 -8.19 -5.24
CA ASN A 71 -1.69 -8.64 -4.06
C ASN A 71 -1.99 -7.79 -2.82
N ALA A 72 -2.06 -6.47 -2.97
CA ALA A 72 -2.38 -5.56 -1.88
C ALA A 72 -3.78 -5.85 -1.31
N MET A 73 -4.80 -6.03 -2.15
CA MET A 73 -6.15 -6.41 -1.69
C MET A 73 -6.16 -7.76 -0.96
N ARG A 74 -5.47 -8.77 -1.51
CA ARG A 74 -5.36 -10.10 -0.89
C ARG A 74 -4.74 -10.02 0.50
N ILE A 75 -3.60 -9.34 0.63
CA ILE A 75 -2.88 -9.19 1.89
C ILE A 75 -3.68 -8.30 2.86
N GLY A 76 -4.27 -7.21 2.38
CA GLY A 76 -5.08 -6.30 3.19
C GLY A 76 -6.28 -7.02 3.83
N LYS A 77 -6.96 -7.91 3.10
CA LYS A 77 -7.99 -8.77 3.70
C LYS A 77 -7.44 -9.63 4.85
N LEU A 78 -6.28 -10.25 4.67
CA LEU A 78 -5.65 -11.07 5.72
C LEU A 78 -5.28 -10.23 6.95
N ILE A 79 -4.82 -8.99 6.77
CA ILE A 79 -4.55 -8.06 7.88
C ILE A 79 -5.83 -7.79 8.66
N VAL A 80 -6.92 -7.41 7.97
CA VAL A 80 -8.21 -7.12 8.62
C VAL A 80 -8.73 -8.36 9.37
N ASP A 81 -8.65 -9.54 8.76
CA ASP A 81 -9.07 -10.80 9.40
C ASP A 81 -8.25 -11.10 10.67
N LYS A 82 -6.93 -10.85 10.63
CA LYS A 82 -6.03 -11.10 11.77
C LYS A 82 -6.17 -10.07 12.89
N GLU A 83 -6.42 -8.81 12.56
CA GLU A 83 -6.77 -7.79 13.54
C GLU A 83 -8.12 -8.12 14.21
N ALA A 84 -9.09 -8.65 13.47
CA ALA A 84 -10.35 -9.14 14.03
C ALA A 84 -10.15 -10.37 14.93
N GLU A 85 -9.25 -11.30 14.58
CA GLU A 85 -8.89 -12.44 15.44
C GLU A 85 -8.28 -11.96 16.76
N LEU A 86 -7.33 -11.03 16.70
CA LEU A 86 -6.67 -10.45 17.88
C LEU A 86 -7.67 -9.71 18.78
N GLU A 87 -8.50 -8.86 18.19
CA GLU A 87 -9.60 -8.16 18.87
C GLU A 87 -10.51 -9.13 19.62
N SER A 88 -10.92 -10.22 18.95
CA SER A 88 -11.82 -11.23 19.50
C SER A 88 -11.22 -11.97 20.70
N LEU A 89 -9.91 -12.27 20.68
CA LEU A 89 -9.23 -12.91 21.82
C LEU A 89 -9.27 -12.03 23.07
N TYR A 90 -8.99 -10.73 22.92
CA TYR A 90 -9.02 -9.79 24.04
C TYR A 90 -10.45 -9.53 24.53
N ALA A 91 -11.40 -9.33 23.61
CA ALA A 91 -12.81 -9.12 23.96
C ALA A 91 -13.42 -10.31 24.73
N GLN A 92 -12.98 -11.53 24.42
CA GLN A 92 -13.41 -12.76 25.10
C GLN A 92 -12.60 -13.10 26.34
N GLN A 93 -11.59 -12.29 26.71
CA GLN A 93 -10.66 -12.58 27.83
C GLN A 93 -9.91 -13.92 27.65
N LYS A 94 -9.61 -14.29 26.41
CA LYS A 94 -8.89 -15.52 26.03
C LYS A 94 -7.46 -15.26 25.54
N ALA A 95 -7.04 -14.00 25.50
CA ALA A 95 -5.68 -13.63 25.13
C ALA A 95 -4.67 -14.20 26.14
N THR A 96 -3.64 -14.86 25.63
CA THR A 96 -2.47 -15.31 26.37
C THR A 96 -1.23 -14.69 25.75
N GLU A 97 -0.10 -14.66 26.47
CA GLU A 97 1.17 -14.18 25.91
C GLU A 97 1.54 -14.95 24.63
N GLU A 98 1.32 -16.27 24.62
CA GLU A 98 1.63 -17.13 23.48
C GLU A 98 0.78 -16.81 22.23
N ASN A 99 -0.55 -16.80 22.37
CA ASN A 99 -1.43 -16.57 21.21
C ASN A 99 -1.33 -15.13 20.70
N THR A 100 -1.07 -14.17 21.59
CA THR A 100 -0.84 -12.77 21.26
C THR A 100 0.47 -12.61 20.50
N ALA A 101 1.57 -13.20 21.00
CA ALA A 101 2.86 -13.12 20.34
C ALA A 101 2.83 -13.76 18.94
N ARG A 102 2.11 -14.87 18.77
CA ARG A 102 1.89 -15.50 17.46
C ARG A 102 1.17 -14.54 16.51
N LEU A 103 0.01 -14.02 16.90
CA LEU A 103 -0.80 -13.16 16.01
C LEU A 103 -0.13 -11.85 15.65
N VAL A 104 0.54 -11.21 16.61
CA VAL A 104 1.28 -9.96 16.35
C VAL A 104 2.41 -10.20 15.36
N LYS A 105 3.12 -11.33 15.45
CA LYS A 105 4.16 -11.69 14.46
C LYS A 105 3.55 -11.95 13.08
N GLU A 106 2.44 -12.69 12.99
CA GLU A 106 1.72 -12.92 11.73
C GLU A 106 1.27 -11.59 11.10
N LEU A 107 0.70 -10.67 11.89
CA LEU A 107 0.32 -9.32 11.46
C LEU A 107 1.52 -8.53 10.96
N ALA A 108 2.64 -8.54 11.69
CA ALA A 108 3.86 -7.84 11.29
C ALA A 108 4.40 -8.34 9.94
N HIS A 109 4.35 -9.67 9.69
CA HIS A 109 4.71 -10.24 8.40
C HIS A 109 3.78 -9.77 7.28
N LEU A 110 2.46 -9.80 7.50
CA LEU A 110 1.50 -9.32 6.51
C LEU A 110 1.65 -7.82 6.21
N GLN A 111 1.89 -6.99 7.23
CA GLN A 111 2.14 -5.56 7.07
C GLN A 111 3.45 -5.30 6.31
N ALA A 112 4.49 -6.10 6.55
CA ALA A 112 5.73 -6.03 5.78
C ALA A 112 5.49 -6.39 4.31
N ASP A 113 4.76 -7.47 4.03
CA ASP A 113 4.42 -7.89 2.67
C ASP A 113 3.56 -6.84 1.95
N PHE A 114 2.57 -6.25 2.63
CA PHE A 114 1.73 -5.18 2.08
C PHE A 114 2.57 -3.98 1.66
N ARG A 115 3.47 -3.52 2.53
CA ARG A 115 4.40 -2.43 2.22
C ARG A 115 5.34 -2.79 1.07
N LEU A 116 5.85 -4.03 1.05
CA LEU A 116 6.76 -4.51 0.03
C LEU A 116 6.10 -4.55 -1.35
N VAL A 117 4.84 -4.99 -1.45
CA VAL A 117 4.09 -5.00 -2.72
C VAL A 117 4.01 -3.59 -3.32
N HIS A 118 3.69 -2.58 -2.52
CA HIS A 118 3.69 -1.19 -2.99
C HIS A 118 5.08 -0.71 -3.41
N LEU A 119 6.11 -0.92 -2.59
CA LEU A 119 7.48 -0.50 -2.92
C LEU A 119 8.02 -1.19 -4.19
N ASN A 120 7.72 -2.47 -4.38
CA ASN A 120 8.14 -3.21 -5.57
C ASN A 120 7.48 -2.68 -6.85
N ALA A 121 6.25 -2.17 -6.76
CA ALA A 121 5.58 -1.53 -7.88
C ALA A 121 6.30 -0.24 -8.30
N HIS A 122 6.79 0.55 -7.34
CA HIS A 122 7.64 1.71 -7.63
C HIS A 122 9.01 1.32 -8.21
N LEU A 123 9.62 0.22 -7.74
CA LEU A 123 10.84 -0.32 -8.35
C LEU A 123 10.62 -0.79 -9.79
N ALA A 124 9.44 -1.35 -10.11
CA ALA A 124 9.08 -1.69 -11.48
C ALA A 124 9.01 -0.45 -12.37
N MET A 125 8.42 0.65 -11.90
CA MET A 125 8.37 1.91 -12.66
C MET A 125 9.76 2.45 -12.97
N ARG A 126 10.71 2.31 -12.04
CA ARG A 126 12.10 2.71 -12.27
C ARG A 126 12.79 1.95 -13.40
N ARG A 127 12.36 0.71 -13.67
CA ARG A 127 12.86 -0.15 -14.75
C ARG A 127 12.16 0.11 -16.09
N ILE A 128 10.86 0.39 -16.05
CA ILE A 128 10.01 0.59 -17.25
C ILE A 128 10.22 1.98 -17.86
N LEU A 129 10.42 2.99 -17.02
CA LEU A 129 10.53 4.39 -17.46
C LEU A 129 11.99 4.78 -17.71
N SER A 130 12.20 5.55 -18.77
CA SER A 130 13.44 6.26 -19.03
C SER A 130 13.69 7.37 -17.99
N ASN A 131 14.94 7.82 -17.88
CA ASN A 131 15.27 8.95 -17.00
C ASN A 131 14.53 10.24 -17.39
N GLN A 132 14.24 10.44 -18.68
CA GLN A 132 13.51 11.60 -19.19
C GLN A 132 12.02 11.56 -18.75
N GLU A 133 11.37 10.40 -18.86
CA GLU A 133 10.00 10.22 -18.39
C GLU A 133 9.89 10.36 -16.87
N ILE A 134 10.89 9.90 -16.12
CA ILE A 134 10.94 10.09 -14.66
C ILE A 134 11.05 11.58 -14.32
N GLU A 135 11.89 12.34 -15.02
CA GLU A 135 11.98 13.79 -14.81
C GLU A 135 10.66 14.49 -15.14
N MET A 136 10.02 14.16 -16.27
CA MET A 136 8.70 14.68 -16.62
C MET A 136 7.66 14.34 -15.56
N TYR A 137 7.68 13.11 -15.03
CA TYR A 137 6.81 12.70 -13.92
C TYR A 137 7.01 13.59 -12.69
N GLN A 138 8.27 13.89 -12.30
CA GLN A 138 8.52 14.79 -11.17
C GLN A 138 7.91 16.19 -11.40
N GLN A 139 7.99 16.72 -12.62
CA GLN A 139 7.42 18.02 -12.97
C GLN A 139 5.89 17.99 -12.94
N VAL A 140 5.27 16.99 -13.58
CA VAL A 140 3.79 16.82 -13.62
C VAL A 140 3.20 16.64 -12.22
N ARG A 141 3.94 15.99 -11.31
CA ARG A 141 3.53 15.78 -9.92
C ARG A 141 3.80 16.96 -8.99
N GLY A 142 4.47 18.01 -9.47
CA GLY A 142 4.85 19.17 -8.67
C GLY A 142 6.01 18.90 -7.70
N TYR A 143 6.75 17.80 -7.88
CA TYR A 143 7.96 17.50 -7.11
C TYR A 143 9.20 18.19 -7.66
N GLY A 144 9.18 18.56 -8.94
CA GLY A 144 10.26 19.26 -9.64
C GLY A 144 10.47 20.71 -9.22
N SER A 145 9.65 21.24 -8.31
CA SER A 145 9.79 22.58 -7.73
C SER A 145 10.22 22.51 -6.27
N THR A 146 11.51 22.27 -6.07
CA THR A 146 12.19 22.60 -4.81
C THR A 146 13.45 23.36 -5.15
N LYS A 147 13.53 24.57 -4.56
CA LYS A 147 14.59 25.59 -4.59
C LYS A 147 16.00 25.11 -4.90
#